data_AF-Q9ACM6-F1
#
_entry.id   AF-Q9ACM6-F1
#
_cell.length_a   1.000
_cell.length_b   1.000
_cell.length_c   1.000
_cell.angle_alpha   90.00
_cell.angle_beta   90.00
_cell.angle_gamma   90.00
#
_symmetry.space_group_name_H-M   'P 1'
#
loop_
_entity.id
_entity.type
_entity.pdbx_description
1 polymer ?
#
loop_
_entity_poly.entity_id
_entity_poly.type
_entity_poly.pdbx_seq_one_letter_code
_entity_poly.pdbx_strand_id
1 'polypeptide(L)'
;AAVLVAFGGGASSVKAETAGASMTPQERTRKIEEIKKSLESYPKMDDSKFWESTWYGGSRFKDNDFQDALKKFTEQRLKDILELIEKGATKGDKGDAGPKGERGPAGPEGKPGKDGAKGDTGP
;
A
#
# COMPACT_ATOMS: atom_id res chain seq x y z
N ALA A 1 -27.05 11.71 -40.41
CA ALA A 1 -26.49 12.41 -39.24
C ALA A 1 -25.42 11.52 -38.61
N ALA A 2 -24.15 11.92 -38.69
CA ALA A 2 -23.03 11.17 -38.10
C ALA A 2 -22.63 11.88 -36.80
N VAL A 3 -22.76 11.18 -35.68
CA VAL A 3 -22.30 11.68 -34.38
C VAL A 3 -20.84 11.26 -34.22
N LEU A 4 -19.93 12.19 -34.49
CA LEU A 4 -18.51 12.07 -34.16
C LEU A 4 -18.35 12.39 -32.67
N VAL A 5 -18.29 11.36 -31.83
CA VAL A 5 -17.86 11.52 -30.44
C VAL A 5 -16.34 11.49 -30.40
N ALA A 6 -15.73 12.67 -30.51
CA ALA A 6 -14.32 12.87 -30.21
C ALA A 6 -14.15 13.08 -28.70
N PHE A 7 -13.72 12.05 -27.97
CA PHE A 7 -13.09 12.27 -26.66
C PHE A 7 -11.59 12.47 -26.88
N GLY A 8 -11.24 13.72 -27.14
CA GLY A 8 -9.88 14.20 -26.98
C GLY A 8 -9.57 14.52 -25.52
N GLY A 9 -8.28 14.44 -25.19
CA GLY A 9 -7.66 15.30 -24.17
C GLY A 9 -7.77 14.84 -22.73
N GLY A 10 -6.65 14.34 -22.18
CA GLY A 10 -6.54 14.11 -20.74
C GLY A 10 -5.21 13.51 -20.32
N ALA A 11 -4.09 14.09 -20.75
CA ALA A 11 -2.81 13.87 -20.06
C ALA A 11 -2.93 14.49 -18.65
N SER A 12 -3.32 13.68 -17.66
CA SER A 12 -3.23 14.07 -16.26
C SER A 12 -1.80 13.81 -15.78
N SER A 13 -0.91 14.75 -16.06
CA SER A 13 0.40 14.83 -15.41
C SER A 13 0.17 15.23 -13.95
N VAL A 14 -0.03 14.25 -13.08
CA VAL A 14 -0.03 14.49 -11.63
C VAL A 14 1.40 14.81 -11.23
N LYS A 15 1.71 16.10 -11.15
CA LYS A 15 2.86 16.62 -10.41
C LYS A 15 2.65 16.25 -8.94
N ALA A 16 3.20 15.11 -8.51
CA ALA A 16 3.24 14.73 -7.10
C ALA A 16 4.38 15.50 -6.41
N GLU A 17 4.21 16.80 -6.27
CA GLU A 17 5.06 17.65 -5.44
C GLU A 17 4.21 18.08 -4.23
N THR A 18 4.12 17.18 -3.26
CA THR A 18 3.82 17.51 -1.86
C THR A 18 4.84 16.81 -0.98
N ALA A 19 6.12 17.13 -1.25
CA ALA A 19 7.23 16.81 -0.38
C ALA A 19 7.19 17.76 0.81
N GLY A 20 6.59 17.30 1.92
CA GLY A 20 6.55 18.08 3.14
C GLY A 20 5.75 17.43 4.26
N ALA A 21 5.95 16.12 4.51
CA ALA A 21 5.60 15.43 5.77
C ALA A 21 5.76 13.90 5.68
N SER A 22 5.98 13.33 4.49
CA SER A 22 5.92 11.87 4.30
C SER A 22 7.32 11.26 4.23
N MET A 23 7.54 10.20 5.00
CA MET A 23 8.80 9.42 5.02
C MET A 23 9.06 8.78 3.64
N THR A 24 10.31 8.76 3.18
CA THR A 24 10.66 8.13 1.89
C THR A 24 10.54 6.61 1.95
N PRO A 25 10.35 5.91 0.81
CA PRO A 25 10.29 4.45 0.76
C PRO A 25 11.54 3.77 1.34
N GLN A 26 12.73 4.34 1.10
CA GLN A 26 14.00 3.80 1.59
C GLN A 26 14.12 3.94 3.11
N GLU A 27 13.72 5.09 3.67
CA GLU A 27 13.67 5.30 5.13
C GLU A 27 12.67 4.36 5.79
N ARG A 28 11.52 4.12 5.15
CA ARG A 28 10.52 3.15 5.62
C ARG A 28 11.12 1.76 5.74
N THR A 29 11.80 1.28 4.69
CA THR A 29 12.44 -0.05 4.70
C THR A 29 13.49 -0.15 5.79
N ARG A 30 14.36 0.86 5.95
CA ARG A 30 15.37 0.89 7.00
C ARG A 30 14.76 0.83 8.40
N LYS A 31 13.73 1.62 8.68
CA LYS A 31 13.03 1.58 9.97
C LYS A 31 12.36 0.22 10.21
N ILE A 32 11.80 -0.41 9.19
CA ILE A 32 11.24 -1.76 9.30
C ILE A 32 12.32 -2.78 9.69
N GLU A 33 13.50 -2.72 9.04
CA GLU A 33 14.62 -3.59 9.39
C GLU A 33 15.16 -3.32 10.80
N GLU A 34 15.21 -2.06 11.22
CA GLU A 34 15.61 -1.69 12.57
C GLU A 34 14.64 -2.25 13.62
N ILE A 35 13.34 -2.07 13.42
CA ILE A 35 12.29 -2.64 14.28
C ILE A 35 12.43 -4.16 14.31
N LYS A 36 12.63 -4.81 13.15
CA LYS A 36 12.83 -6.26 13.04
C LYS A 36 14.04 -6.73 13.86
N LYS A 37 15.18 -6.06 13.74
CA LYS A 37 16.39 -6.38 14.51
C LYS A 37 16.15 -6.16 16.00
N SER A 38 15.41 -5.13 16.36
CA SER A 38 15.15 -4.78 17.75
C SER A 38 14.30 -5.80 18.51
N LEU A 39 13.53 -6.63 17.79
CA LEU A 39 12.80 -7.78 18.35
C LEU A 39 13.74 -8.87 18.89
N GLU A 40 14.98 -8.95 18.41
CA GLU A 40 15.99 -9.87 18.96
C GLU A 40 16.37 -9.48 20.40
N SER A 41 16.28 -8.19 20.74
CA SER A 41 16.55 -7.63 22.06
C SER A 41 15.33 -7.67 23.00
N TYR A 42 14.33 -8.49 22.68
CA TYR A 42 13.18 -8.70 23.55
C TYR A 42 13.65 -9.21 24.93
N PRO A 43 13.22 -8.59 26.05
CA PRO A 43 13.60 -9.04 27.38
C PRO A 43 13.22 -10.50 27.62
N LYS A 44 14.21 -11.34 27.98
CA LYS A 44 13.99 -12.76 28.28
C LYS A 44 14.18 -13.04 29.76
N MET A 45 13.46 -14.03 30.27
CA MET A 45 13.50 -14.39 31.69
C MET A 45 14.86 -14.96 32.11
N ASP A 46 15.59 -15.59 31.18
CA ASP A 46 16.93 -16.14 31.38
C ASP A 46 18.03 -15.05 31.42
N ASP A 47 17.69 -13.80 31.11
CA ASP A 47 18.65 -12.71 31.09
C ASP A 47 19.11 -12.39 32.53
N SER A 48 20.43 -12.46 32.75
CA SER A 48 21.04 -12.38 34.09
C SER A 48 20.73 -11.08 34.81
N LYS A 49 20.44 -10.01 34.07
CA LYS A 49 20.02 -8.71 34.62
C LYS A 49 18.73 -8.77 35.43
N PHE A 50 17.91 -9.81 35.28
CA PHE A 50 16.68 -10.02 36.06
C PHE A 50 16.87 -10.96 37.25
N TRP A 51 18.09 -11.41 37.50
CA TRP A 51 18.43 -12.28 38.61
C TRP A 51 19.42 -11.59 39.53
N GLU A 52 19.14 -11.64 40.82
CA GLU A 52 19.98 -11.10 41.87
C GLU A 52 20.55 -12.24 42.71
N SER A 53 21.86 -12.25 42.91
CA SER A 53 22.50 -13.20 43.81
C SER A 53 22.23 -12.80 45.25
N THR A 54 21.68 -13.72 46.04
CA THR A 54 21.47 -13.50 47.48
C THR A 54 22.70 -13.91 48.28
N TRP A 55 22.83 -13.35 49.49
CA TRP A 55 24.01 -13.53 50.35
C TRP A 55 24.25 -14.96 50.86
N TYR A 56 23.25 -15.84 50.74
CA TYR A 56 23.32 -17.27 51.07
C TYR A 56 23.47 -18.17 49.83
N GLY A 57 23.90 -17.61 48.70
CA GLY A 57 24.12 -18.37 47.46
C GLY A 57 22.84 -18.76 46.71
N GLY A 58 21.71 -18.12 47.03
CA GLY A 58 20.48 -18.26 46.25
C GLY A 58 20.43 -17.26 45.09
N SER A 59 19.44 -17.42 44.22
CA SER A 59 19.14 -16.47 43.16
C SER A 59 17.69 -16.01 43.29
N ARG A 60 17.48 -14.71 43.35
CA ARG A 60 16.15 -14.11 43.44
C ARG A 60 15.81 -13.48 42.09
N PHE A 61 14.67 -13.88 41.54
CA PHE A 61 14.12 -13.25 40.35
C PHE A 61 13.55 -11.87 40.69
N LYS A 62 13.87 -10.88 39.86
CA LYS A 62 13.38 -9.50 39.96
C LYS A 62 12.18 -9.34 39.04
N ASP A 63 11.04 -9.81 39.51
CA ASP A 63 9.78 -9.84 38.78
C ASP A 63 9.33 -8.44 38.33
N ASN A 64 9.42 -7.44 39.22
CA ASN A 64 9.09 -6.05 38.88
C ASN A 64 9.99 -5.49 37.76
N ASP A 65 11.30 -5.72 37.83
CA ASP A 65 12.24 -5.26 36.79
C ASP A 65 11.95 -5.91 35.43
N PHE A 66 11.61 -7.20 35.44
CA PHE A 66 11.27 -7.93 34.22
C PHE A 66 9.95 -7.41 33.62
N GLN A 67 8.91 -7.24 34.43
CA GLN A 67 7.64 -6.68 33.98
C GLN A 67 7.80 -5.27 33.43
N ASP A 68 8.58 -4.42 34.11
CA ASP A 68 8.89 -3.06 33.65
C ASP A 68 9.65 -3.08 32.33
N ALA A 69 10.63 -3.96 32.18
CA ALA A 69 11.39 -4.10 30.94
C ALA A 69 10.48 -4.54 29.78
N LEU A 70 9.60 -5.53 30.00
CA LEU A 70 8.63 -6.00 29.02
C LEU A 70 7.65 -4.90 28.62
N LYS A 71 7.09 -4.19 29.60
CA LYS A 71 6.14 -3.10 29.38
C LYS A 71 6.79 -1.98 28.58
N LYS A 72 7.97 -1.49 29.03
CA LYS A 72 8.72 -0.44 28.35
C LYS A 72 9.08 -0.86 26.93
N PHE A 73 9.61 -2.06 26.74
CA PHE A 73 9.96 -2.57 25.42
C PHE A 73 8.74 -2.58 24.50
N THR A 74 7.62 -3.16 24.95
CA THR A 74 6.39 -3.28 24.16
C THR A 74 5.82 -1.91 23.80
N GLU A 75 5.71 -1.00 24.77
CA GLU A 75 5.24 0.37 24.54
C GLU A 75 6.10 1.12 23.53
N GLN A 76 7.43 1.02 23.63
CA GLN A 76 8.34 1.63 22.67
C GLN A 76 8.15 1.05 21.27
N ARG A 77 8.08 -0.27 21.11
CA ARG A 77 7.89 -0.88 19.78
C ARG A 77 6.55 -0.54 19.16
N LEU A 78 5.48 -0.52 19.95
CA LEU A 78 4.17 -0.10 19.48
C LEU A 78 4.19 1.35 19.03
N LYS A 79 4.87 2.23 19.78
CA LYS A 79 5.05 3.64 19.40
C LYS A 79 5.87 3.78 18.10
N ASP A 80 6.96 3.04 17.96
CA ASP A 80 7.79 3.03 16.74
C ASP A 80 6.97 2.59 15.51
N ILE A 81 6.16 1.54 15.67
CA ILE A 81 5.28 1.03 14.61
C ILE A 81 4.18 2.04 14.28
N LEU A 82 3.56 2.66 15.28
CA LEU A 82 2.56 3.69 15.08
C LEU A 82 3.15 4.87 14.30
N GLU A 83 4.33 5.36 14.71
CA GLU A 83 5.04 6.44 14.01
C GLU A 83 5.37 6.04 12.56
N LEU A 84 5.78 4.80 12.34
CA LEU A 84 6.04 4.27 11.00
C LEU A 84 4.78 4.28 10.14
N ILE A 85 3.62 3.95 10.71
CA ILE A 85 2.33 3.98 10.00
C ILE A 85 1.92 5.43 9.75
N GLU A 86 1.97 6.32 10.74
CA GLU A 86 1.59 7.72 10.60
C GLU A 86 2.45 8.46 9.56
N LYS A 87 3.78 8.26 9.60
CA LYS A 87 4.72 8.91 8.66
C LYS A 87 4.86 8.18 7.33
N GLY A 88 4.57 6.87 7.32
CA GLY A 88 4.69 5.99 6.15
C GLY A 88 3.37 5.69 5.44
N ALA A 89 2.23 6.17 5.96
CA ALA A 89 0.95 6.18 5.27
C ALA A 89 0.95 7.24 4.16
N THR A 90 1.82 7.06 3.17
CA THR A 90 1.49 7.52 1.83
C THR A 90 0.35 6.63 1.36
N LYS A 91 -0.78 7.24 0.99
CA LYS A 91 -1.88 6.62 0.25
C LYS A 91 -1.30 5.53 -0.65
N GLY A 92 -1.65 4.26 -0.40
CA GLY A 92 -1.09 3.13 -1.13
C GLY A 92 -1.13 3.42 -2.62
N ASP A 93 -0.09 3.01 -3.35
CA ASP A 93 0.02 3.23 -4.79
C ASP A 93 -1.35 3.00 -5.41
N LYS A 94 -1.89 4.04 -6.06
CA LYS A 94 -3.17 3.93 -6.77
C LYS A 94 -2.99 2.74 -7.70
N GLY A 95 -3.75 1.66 -7.46
CA GLY A 95 -3.61 0.43 -8.25
C GLY A 95 -3.59 0.76 -9.74
N ASP A 96 -2.79 0.01 -10.50
CA ASP A 96 -2.66 0.20 -11.93
C ASP A 96 -4.03 0.38 -12.58
N ALA A 97 -4.13 1.32 -13.53
CA ALA A 97 -5.36 1.46 -14.30
C ALA A 97 -5.68 0.10 -14.92
N GLY A 98 -6.91 -0.38 -14.73
CA GLY A 98 -7.36 -1.66 -15.30
C GLY A 98 -7.10 -1.71 -16.82
N PRO A 99 -6.92 -2.90 -17.39
CA PRO A 99 -6.65 -3.04 -18.83
C PRO A 99 -7.76 -2.35 -19.65
N LYS A 100 -7.38 -1.79 -20.80
CA LYS A 100 -8.34 -1.23 -21.75
C LYS A 100 -9.34 -2.32 -22.14
N GLY A 101 -10.64 -2.03 -22.02
CA GLY A 101 -11.70 -2.95 -22.42
C GLY A 101 -11.56 -3.42 -23.87
N GLU A 102 -12.02 -4.64 -24.15
CA GLU A 102 -11.99 -5.20 -25.51
C GLU A 102 -12.78 -4.33 -26.49
N ARG A 103 -12.38 -4.37 -27.77
CA ARG A 103 -13.14 -3.72 -28.85
C ARG A 103 -14.50 -4.42 -28.95
N GLY A 104 -15.59 -3.64 -28.97
CA GLY A 104 -16.93 -4.17 -29.18
C GLY A 104 -17.07 -4.97 -30.49
N PRO A 105 -18.06 -5.86 -30.60
CA PRO A 105 -18.28 -6.68 -31.79
C PRO A 105 -18.51 -5.82 -33.04
N ALA A 106 -18.20 -6.38 -34.20
CA ALA A 106 -18.55 -5.76 -35.48
C ALA A 106 -20.07 -5.51 -35.54
N GLY A 107 -20.47 -4.37 -36.10
CA GLY A 107 -21.88 -4.07 -36.32
C GLY A 107 -22.52 -5.07 -37.31
N PRO A 108 -23.86 -5.22 -37.28
CA PRO A 108 -24.56 -6.08 -38.22
C PRO A 108 -24.37 -5.57 -39.66
N GLU A 109 -24.44 -6.49 -40.62
CA GLU A 109 -24.44 -6.17 -42.04
C GLU A 109 -25.58 -5.21 -42.38
N GLY A 110 -25.30 -4.24 -43.28
CA GLY A 110 -26.32 -3.33 -43.77
C GLY A 110 -27.42 -4.08 -44.53
N LYS A 111 -28.67 -3.63 -44.41
CA LYS A 111 -29.76 -4.21 -45.21
C LYS A 111 -29.46 -4.03 -46.71
N PRO A 112 -29.82 -5.01 -47.55
CA PRO A 112 -29.76 -4.86 -49.00
C PRO A 112 -30.43 -3.56 -49.46
N GLY A 113 -29.86 -2.94 -50.50
CA GLY A 113 -30.45 -1.78 -51.15
C GLY A 113 -31.86 -2.09 -51.67
N LYS A 114 -32.73 -1.08 -51.71
CA LYS A 114 -34.05 -1.22 -52.33
C LYS A 114 -33.86 -1.45 -53.82
N ASP A 115 -34.65 -2.34 -54.40
CA ASP A 115 -34.65 -2.56 -55.85
C ASP A 115 -34.86 -1.24 -56.60
N GLY A 116 -34.08 -1.04 -57.66
CA GLY A 116 -34.18 0.16 -58.50
C GLY A 116 -35.58 0.27 -59.10
N ALA A 117 -36.13 1.49 -59.13
CA ALA A 117 -37.39 1.74 -59.82
C ALA A 117 -37.28 1.26 -61.28
N LYS A 118 -38.28 0.50 -61.73
CA LYS A 118 -38.37 0.05 -63.12
C LYS A 118 -38.33 1.29 -64.02
N GLY A 119 -37.33 1.36 -64.91
CA GLY A 119 -37.20 2.47 -65.83
C GLY A 119 -38.44 2.59 -66.71
N ASP A 120 -38.97 3.80 -66.81
CA ASP A 120 -40.05 4.09 -67.75
C ASP A 120 -39.56 3.76 -69.17
N THR A 121 -40.26 2.82 -69.79
CA THR A 121 -40.02 2.46 -71.19
C THR A 121 -40.56 3.61 -72.05
N GLY A 122 -39.75 4.14 -72.96
CA GLY A 122 -40.20 5.09 -73.97
C GLY A 122 -39.73 4.67 -75.36
N PRO A 123 -40.01 5.45 -76.42
CA PRO A 123 -41.16 6.33 -76.69
C PRO A 123 -42.38 5.60 -77.30
#